data_AF-A0A645BPD8-F1
#
_entry.id   AF-A0A645BPD8-F1
#
_cell.length_a   1.000
_cell.length_b   1.000
_cell.length_c   1.000
_cell.angle_alpha   90.00
_cell.angle_beta   90.00
_cell.angle_gamma   90.00
#
_symmetry.space_group_name_H-M   'P 1'
#
loop_
_entity.id
_entity.type
_entity.pdbx_description
1 polymer ?
#
loop_
_entity_poly.entity_id
_entity_poly.type
_entity_poly.pdbx_seq_one_letter_code
_entity_poly.pdbx_strand_id
1 'polypeptide(L)'
;MMNSAFKNISRVLKIDKYMCMYFHDSNLDVWNNIIDIMSNNNLKYMGQVHIAKNKNTLKNILSPKKSLNGDCVVFFKKVTHIENNNIGNIDNIEDSINDIAQSIIDINGYASTPQLYDNGTLEFIISNNILGQLSRQYKDLTRIFEQRFNWDTSRGVWTNIIKAST
;
A
#
# COMPACT_ATOMS: atom_id res chain seq x y z
N MET A 1 5.66 17.98 14.04
CA MET A 1 4.97 17.24 15.14
C MET A 1 5.11 15.73 14.98
N MET A 2 4.73 15.14 13.84
CA MET A 2 4.79 13.68 13.61
C MET A 2 6.21 13.08 13.70
N ASN A 3 7.20 13.68 13.03
CA ASN A 3 8.60 13.23 13.11
C ASN A 3 9.12 13.20 14.56
N SER A 4 8.83 14.23 15.36
CA SER A 4 9.24 14.31 16.76
C SER A 4 8.68 13.15 17.61
N ALA A 5 7.45 12.70 17.32
CA ALA A 5 6.84 11.57 18.00
C ALA A 5 7.60 10.26 17.67
N PHE A 6 7.83 9.98 16.39
CA PHE A 6 8.56 8.77 15.98
C PHE A 6 10.03 8.77 16.41
N LYS A 7 10.66 9.95 16.49
CA LYS A 7 11.99 10.11 17.10
C LYS A 7 12.00 9.68 18.56
N ASN A 8 11.01 10.09 19.34
CA ASN A 8 10.89 9.71 20.74
C ASN A 8 10.59 8.22 20.91
N ILE A 9 9.73 7.65 20.06
CA ILE A 9 9.43 6.22 20.06
C ILE A 9 10.69 5.42 19.74
N SER A 10 11.39 5.78 18.66
CA SER A 10 12.64 5.13 18.30
C SER A 10 13.68 5.23 19.43
N ARG A 11 13.82 6.39 20.08
CA ARG A 11 14.75 6.56 21.21
C ARG A 11 14.54 5.54 22.33
N VAL A 12 13.29 5.22 22.68
CA VAL A 12 12.96 4.31 23.80
C VAL A 12 12.83 2.85 23.39
N LEU A 13 12.54 2.58 22.12
CA LEU A 13 12.42 1.22 21.61
C LEU A 13 13.80 0.54 21.58
N LYS A 14 13.90 -0.72 22.02
CA LYS A 14 15.14 -1.49 21.94
C LYS A 14 15.42 -1.90 20.49
N ILE A 15 16.70 -2.06 20.13
CA ILE A 15 17.10 -2.62 18.82
C ILE A 15 16.42 -3.99 18.64
N ASP A 16 16.07 -4.31 17.41
CA ASP A 16 15.34 -5.51 16.99
C ASP A 16 13.93 -5.68 17.55
N LYS A 17 13.38 -4.66 18.22
CA LYS A 17 11.98 -4.65 18.66
C LYS A 17 11.08 -3.92 17.67
N TYR A 18 9.81 -4.28 17.73
CA TYR A 18 8.81 -3.82 16.79
C TYR A 18 7.98 -2.68 17.36
N MET A 19 7.61 -1.78 16.48
CA MET A 19 6.52 -0.81 16.64
C MET A 19 5.44 -1.19 15.64
N CYS A 20 4.17 -1.13 16.04
CA CYS A 20 3.05 -1.21 15.13
C CYS A 20 2.18 0.04 15.25
N MET A 21 1.52 0.41 14.16
CA MET A 21 0.51 1.48 14.17
C MET A 21 -0.63 1.16 13.22
N TYR A 22 -1.82 1.65 13.57
CA TYR A 22 -2.92 1.74 12.62
C TYR A 22 -2.67 2.89 11.66
N PHE A 23 -2.62 2.61 10.37
CA PHE A 23 -2.46 3.61 9.33
C PHE A 23 -3.04 3.09 8.01
N HIS A 24 -3.91 3.88 7.38
CA HIS A 24 -4.55 3.48 6.12
C HIS A 24 -4.87 4.73 5.29
N ASP A 25 -4.20 4.90 4.15
CA ASP A 25 -4.43 6.01 3.22
C ASP A 25 -4.22 5.50 1.78
N SER A 26 -5.01 6.00 0.82
CA SER A 26 -4.81 5.66 -0.60
C SER A 26 -3.71 6.50 -1.23
N ASN A 27 -3.37 7.63 -0.61
CA ASN A 27 -2.46 8.62 -1.15
C ASN A 27 -0.99 8.19 -1.00
N LEU A 28 -0.33 7.99 -2.12
CA LEU A 28 1.07 7.55 -2.16
C LEU A 28 2.03 8.60 -1.57
N ASP A 29 1.73 9.89 -1.66
CA ASP A 29 2.56 10.93 -1.04
C ASP A 29 2.50 10.87 0.49
N VAL A 30 1.34 10.52 1.06
CA VAL A 30 1.20 10.35 2.51
C VAL A 30 2.01 9.14 2.97
N TRP A 31 1.93 8.03 2.23
CA TRP A 31 2.77 6.87 2.48
C TRP A 31 4.26 7.19 2.34
N ASN A 32 4.68 7.90 1.30
CA ASN A 32 6.08 8.24 1.08
C ASN A 32 6.62 9.05 2.27
N ASN A 33 5.88 10.08 2.69
CA ASN A 33 6.24 10.89 3.86
C ASN A 33 6.32 10.07 5.16
N ILE A 34 5.40 9.11 5.38
CA ILE A 34 5.44 8.24 6.55
C ILE A 34 6.68 7.34 6.52
N ILE A 35 6.93 6.66 5.40
CA ILE A 35 8.09 5.76 5.25
C ILE A 35 9.40 6.53 5.40
N ASP A 36 9.49 7.75 4.85
CA ASP A 36 10.66 8.63 5.00
C ASP A 36 10.87 9.02 6.46
N ILE A 37 9.81 9.43 7.17
CA ILE A 37 9.89 9.78 8.59
C ILE A 37 10.32 8.56 9.43
N MET A 38 9.75 7.39 9.18
CA MET A 38 10.10 6.17 9.92
C MET A 38 11.55 5.77 9.66
N SER A 39 11.98 5.82 8.41
CA SER A 39 13.33 5.47 8.00
C SER A 39 14.38 6.41 8.62
N ASN A 40 14.10 7.72 8.62
CA ASN A 40 14.95 8.73 9.29
C ASN A 40 15.03 8.56 10.81
N ASN A 41 14.17 7.74 11.41
CA ASN A 41 14.19 7.38 12.82
C ASN A 41 14.61 5.93 13.05
N ASN A 42 15.30 5.27 12.11
CA ASN A 42 15.76 3.89 12.21
C ASN A 42 14.64 2.85 12.46
N LEU A 43 13.42 3.15 12.01
CA LEU A 43 12.28 2.26 12.04
C LEU A 43 12.07 1.70 10.63
N LYS A 44 12.60 0.50 10.37
CA LYS A 44 12.52 -0.18 9.08
C LYS A 44 11.12 -0.76 8.88
N TYR A 45 10.48 -0.49 7.75
CA TYR A 45 9.22 -1.14 7.37
C TYR A 45 9.40 -2.66 7.25
N MET A 46 8.45 -3.43 7.79
CA MET A 46 8.49 -4.90 7.81
C MET A 46 7.29 -5.55 7.13
N GLY A 47 6.31 -4.77 6.68
CA GLY A 47 5.06 -5.28 6.13
C GLY A 47 3.83 -4.71 6.83
N GLN A 48 2.66 -5.17 6.41
CA GLN A 48 1.38 -4.69 6.91
C GLN A 48 0.31 -5.79 6.86
N VAL A 49 -0.77 -5.59 7.61
CA VAL A 49 -1.92 -6.51 7.66
C VAL A 49 -3.21 -5.72 7.55
N HIS A 50 -4.08 -6.13 6.62
CA HIS A 50 -5.42 -5.58 6.48
C HIS A 50 -6.31 -6.01 7.65
N ILE A 51 -7.01 -5.04 8.25
CA ILE A 51 -8.03 -5.26 9.28
C ILE A 51 -9.39 -4.89 8.70
N ALA A 52 -10.14 -5.92 8.32
CA ALA A 52 -11.48 -5.75 7.78
C ALA A 52 -12.40 -5.08 8.80
N LYS A 53 -13.23 -4.14 8.33
CA LYS A 53 -14.31 -3.56 9.12
C LYS A 53 -15.65 -4.17 8.72
N ASN A 54 -16.47 -4.48 9.71
CA ASN A 54 -17.78 -5.09 9.50
C ASN A 54 -18.85 -4.11 8.98
N LYS A 55 -18.55 -2.80 8.93
CA LYS A 55 -19.48 -1.75 8.49
C LYS A 55 -18.82 -0.79 7.52
N ASN A 56 -19.43 -0.61 6.36
CA ASN A 56 -19.03 0.39 5.39
C ASN A 56 -19.46 1.78 5.87
N THR A 57 -18.59 2.77 5.71
CA THR A 57 -18.93 4.18 5.92
C THR A 57 -19.71 4.72 4.72
N LEU A 58 -20.41 5.86 4.89
CA LEU A 58 -21.08 6.54 3.78
C LEU A 58 -20.12 6.85 2.61
N LYS A 59 -18.87 7.22 2.91
CA LYS A 59 -17.84 7.47 1.90
C LYS A 59 -17.51 6.20 1.10
N ASN A 60 -17.45 5.05 1.76
CA ASN A 60 -17.17 3.76 1.11
C ASN A 60 -18.35 3.33 0.23
N ILE A 61 -19.58 3.67 0.62
CA ILE A 61 -20.77 3.41 -0.19
C ILE A 61 -20.82 4.34 -1.41
N LEU A 62 -20.55 5.63 -1.22
CA LEU A 62 -20.65 6.64 -2.28
C LEU A 62 -19.44 6.70 -3.22
N SER A 63 -18.26 6.24 -2.77
CA SER A 63 -17.01 6.33 -3.52
C SER A 63 -16.08 5.12 -3.28
N PRO A 64 -16.55 3.88 -3.52
CA PRO A 64 -15.81 2.65 -3.19
C PRO A 64 -14.47 2.52 -3.93
N LYS A 65 -14.35 3.09 -5.13
CA LYS A 65 -13.14 2.99 -5.97
C LYS A 65 -11.92 3.65 -5.34
N LYS A 66 -12.11 4.84 -4.78
CA LYS A 66 -11.07 5.72 -4.23
C LYS A 66 -11.04 5.73 -2.70
N SER A 67 -11.98 5.04 -2.07
CA SER A 67 -12.08 5.02 -0.62
C SER A 67 -11.55 3.70 -0.12
N LEU A 68 -10.62 3.77 0.82
CA LEU A 68 -10.18 2.59 1.50
C LEU A 68 -11.17 2.25 2.62
N ASN A 69 -11.54 0.98 2.70
CA ASN A 69 -12.39 0.41 3.74
C ASN A 69 -11.56 -0.50 4.62
N GLY A 70 -11.85 -0.56 5.92
CA GLY A 70 -10.99 -1.24 6.89
C GLY A 70 -9.91 -0.33 7.47
N ASP A 71 -9.07 -0.90 8.32
CA ASP A 71 -7.81 -0.30 8.79
C ASP A 71 -6.64 -1.18 8.32
N CYS A 72 -5.43 -0.66 8.38
CA CYS A 72 -4.23 -1.42 8.09
C CYS A 72 -3.25 -1.25 9.27
N VAL A 73 -2.73 -2.37 9.78
CA VAL A 73 -1.70 -2.37 10.83
C VAL A 73 -0.35 -2.51 10.15
N VAL A 74 0.49 -1.49 10.31
CA VAL A 74 1.82 -1.45 9.71
C VAL A 74 2.87 -1.78 10.75
N PHE A 75 3.83 -2.63 10.40
CA PHE A 75 4.89 -3.09 11.28
C PHE A 75 6.22 -2.46 10.92
N PHE A 76 6.92 -1.96 11.94
CA PHE A 76 8.26 -1.42 11.81
C PHE A 76 9.18 -2.07 12.84
N LYS A 77 10.43 -2.35 12.45
CA LYS A 77 11.45 -2.89 13.32
C LYS A 77 12.53 -1.84 13.55
N LYS A 78 12.90 -1.61 14.81
CA LYS A 78 14.05 -0.74 15.12
C LYS A 78 15.34 -1.44 14.71
N VAL A 79 16.12 -0.77 13.87
CA VAL A 79 17.45 -1.22 13.45
C VAL A 79 18.52 -0.21 13.85
N THR A 80 19.79 -0.58 13.74
CA THR A 80 20.91 0.36 13.98
C THR A 80 21.14 1.28 12.79
N HIS A 81 20.93 0.77 11.58
CA HIS A 81 21.08 1.48 10.33
C HIS A 81 20.11 0.88 9.31
N ILE A 82 19.50 1.73 8.48
CA ILE A 82 18.70 1.30 7.34
C ILE A 82 19.57 1.42 6.10
N GLU A 83 19.89 0.30 5.47
CA GLU A 83 20.58 0.30 4.19
C GLU A 83 19.66 0.91 3.12
N ASN A 84 20.13 1.98 2.49
CA ASN A 84 19.55 2.47 1.24
C ASN A 84 20.04 1.54 0.13
N ASN A 85 19.46 0.36 0.03
CA ASN A 85 19.67 -0.47 -1.14
C ASN A 85 18.99 0.26 -2.30
N ASN A 86 19.80 0.92 -3.13
CA ASN A 86 19.42 1.31 -4.48
C ASN A 86 19.21 0.02 -5.26
N ILE A 87 18.01 -0.54 -5.13
CA ILE A 87 17.60 -1.66 -5.96
C ILE A 87 17.27 -1.06 -7.32
N GLY A 88 17.88 -1.63 -8.35
CA GLY A 88 18.03 -1.06 -9.69
C GLY A 88 16.72 -0.71 -10.36
N ASN A 89 16.84 -0.06 -11.52
CA ASN A 89 15.74 0.31 -12.40
C ASN A 89 14.85 -0.93 -12.64
N ILE A 90 13.73 -1.03 -11.90
CA ILE A 90 12.74 -2.06 -12.16
C ILE A 90 12.09 -1.64 -13.46
N ASP A 91 12.46 -2.32 -14.54
CA ASP A 91 11.79 -2.15 -15.81
C ASP A 91 10.31 -2.53 -15.61
N ASN A 92 9.42 -1.62 -16.03
CA ASN A 92 7.97 -1.79 -15.97
C ASN A 92 7.38 -2.00 -14.55
N ILE A 93 7.63 -1.05 -13.65
CA ILE A 93 7.01 -0.99 -12.30
C ILE A 93 5.48 -1.19 -12.34
N GLU A 94 4.79 -0.54 -13.27
CA GLU A 94 3.33 -0.61 -13.40
C GLU A 94 2.87 -2.03 -13.77
N ASP A 95 3.62 -2.73 -14.62
CA ASP A 95 3.35 -4.12 -14.96
C ASP A 95 3.52 -5.03 -13.75
N SER A 96 4.58 -4.85 -12.96
CA SER A 96 4.80 -5.62 -11.73
C SER A 96 3.69 -5.41 -10.70
N ILE A 97 3.21 -4.17 -10.53
CA ILE A 97 2.07 -3.87 -9.66
C ILE A 97 0.81 -4.56 -10.17
N ASN A 98 0.57 -4.49 -11.48
CA ASN A 98 -0.58 -5.11 -12.09
C ASN A 98 -0.52 -6.65 -12.05
N ASP A 99 0.65 -7.27 -12.11
CA ASP A 99 0.81 -8.73 -12.01
C ASP A 99 0.45 -9.24 -10.59
N ILE A 100 0.81 -8.48 -9.55
CA ILE A 100 0.38 -8.76 -8.17
C ILE A 100 -1.14 -8.62 -8.06
N ALA A 101 -1.70 -7.53 -8.57
CA ALA A 101 -3.14 -7.30 -8.56
C ALA A 101 -3.92 -8.38 -9.34
N GLN A 102 -3.38 -8.81 -10.48
CA GLN A 102 -3.92 -9.88 -11.32
C GLN A 102 -4.00 -11.18 -10.54
N SER A 103 -2.92 -11.55 -9.85
CA SER A 103 -2.87 -12.76 -9.02
C SER A 103 -3.96 -12.75 -7.92
N ILE A 104 -4.20 -11.60 -7.29
CA ILE A 104 -5.25 -11.44 -6.27
C ILE A 104 -6.65 -11.62 -6.87
N ILE A 105 -6.88 -11.03 -8.05
CA ILE A 105 -8.17 -11.11 -8.75
C ILE A 105 -8.41 -12.53 -9.29
N ASP A 106 -7.39 -13.22 -9.79
CA ASP A 106 -7.53 -14.58 -10.33
C ASP A 106 -7.89 -15.59 -9.24
N ILE A 107 -7.33 -15.43 -8.04
CA ILE A 107 -7.65 -16.30 -6.89
C ILE A 107 -9.09 -16.06 -6.40
N ASN A 108 -9.53 -14.80 -6.35
CA ASN A 108 -10.79 -14.42 -5.70
C ASN A 108 -11.95 -14.20 -6.70
N GLY A 109 -11.68 -14.17 -8.00
CA GLY A 109 -12.57 -13.70 -9.07
C GLY A 109 -12.75 -12.17 -9.13
N TYR A 110 -12.51 -11.45 -8.03
CA TYR A 110 -12.61 -10.00 -7.92
C TYR A 110 -11.78 -9.50 -6.73
N ALA A 111 -11.52 -8.19 -6.67
CA ALA A 111 -10.89 -7.56 -5.51
C ALA A 111 -11.40 -6.13 -5.31
N SER A 112 -11.59 -5.72 -4.06
CA SER A 112 -11.79 -4.30 -3.74
C SER A 112 -10.46 -3.52 -3.80
N THR A 113 -10.50 -2.19 -3.94
CA THR A 113 -9.28 -1.37 -3.90
C THR A 113 -8.42 -1.62 -2.65
N PRO A 114 -8.97 -1.70 -1.41
CA PRO A 114 -8.20 -2.05 -0.22
C PRO A 114 -7.48 -3.39 -0.33
N GLN A 115 -8.14 -4.42 -0.86
CA GLN A 115 -7.52 -5.73 -1.01
C GLN A 115 -6.34 -5.69 -1.99
N LEU A 116 -6.47 -4.95 -3.09
CA LEU A 116 -5.36 -4.78 -4.02
C LEU A 116 -4.20 -4.04 -3.36
N TYR A 117 -4.46 -2.98 -2.60
CA TYR A 117 -3.45 -2.24 -1.84
C TYR A 117 -2.73 -3.11 -0.80
N ASP A 118 -3.51 -3.73 0.08
CA ASP A 118 -2.99 -4.32 1.30
C ASP A 118 -2.45 -5.73 1.13
N ASN A 119 -2.90 -6.47 0.12
CA ASN A 119 -2.47 -7.86 -0.10
C ASN A 119 -1.30 -7.95 -1.08
N GLY A 120 -0.33 -7.03 -0.95
CA GLY A 120 1.01 -7.18 -1.55
C GLY A 120 1.46 -6.05 -2.47
N THR A 121 0.56 -5.26 -3.09
CA THR A 121 1.01 -4.19 -4.00
C THR A 121 1.78 -3.11 -3.25
N LEU A 122 1.26 -2.64 -2.11
CA LEU A 122 1.94 -1.61 -1.34
C LEU A 122 3.22 -2.14 -0.66
N GLU A 123 3.19 -3.38 -0.17
CA GLU A 123 4.37 -4.04 0.39
C GLU A 123 5.48 -4.16 -0.65
N PHE A 124 5.16 -4.57 -1.89
CA PHE A 124 6.10 -4.59 -3.01
C PHE A 124 6.69 -3.21 -3.27
N ILE A 125 5.85 -2.17 -3.37
CA ILE A 125 6.30 -0.80 -3.66
C ILE A 125 7.27 -0.29 -2.60
N ILE A 126 6.95 -0.49 -1.31
CA ILE A 126 7.77 -0.03 -0.19
C ILE A 126 9.06 -0.83 -0.08
N SER A 127 8.97 -2.16 -0.17
CA SER A 127 10.11 -3.06 0.04
C SER A 127 11.17 -2.95 -1.08
N ASN A 128 10.75 -2.50 -2.27
CA ASN A 128 11.64 -2.24 -3.40
C ASN A 128 12.05 -0.76 -3.53
N ASN A 129 11.73 0.09 -2.55
CA ASN A 129 12.08 1.52 -2.54
C ASN A 129 11.57 2.32 -3.76
N ILE A 130 10.42 1.92 -4.31
CA ILE A 130 9.82 2.51 -5.52
C ILE A 130 8.86 3.67 -5.17
N LEU A 131 8.40 3.70 -3.93
CA LEU A 131 7.31 4.58 -3.48
C LEU A 131 7.53 6.05 -3.83
N GLY A 132 8.75 6.57 -3.63
CA GLY A 132 9.07 7.97 -3.94
C GLY A 132 9.01 8.30 -5.43
N GLN A 133 9.29 7.35 -6.32
CA GLN A 133 9.09 7.52 -7.75
C GLN A 133 7.61 7.54 -8.11
N LEU A 134 6.84 6.56 -7.59
CA LEU A 134 5.42 6.43 -7.90
C LEU A 134 4.60 7.60 -7.37
N SER A 135 4.88 8.09 -6.16
CA SER A 135 4.10 9.19 -5.57
C SER A 135 4.18 10.48 -6.38
N ARG A 136 5.29 10.71 -7.08
CA ARG A 136 5.45 11.85 -8.01
C ARG A 136 4.58 11.76 -9.26
N GLN A 137 4.20 10.54 -9.66
CA GLN A 137 3.46 10.28 -10.90
C GLN A 137 1.97 10.02 -10.62
N TYR A 138 1.67 9.40 -9.48
CA TYR A 138 0.35 8.90 -9.13
C TYR A 138 -0.04 9.33 -7.73
N LYS A 139 -1.24 9.90 -7.61
CA LYS A 139 -1.85 10.16 -6.30
C LYS A 139 -2.18 8.85 -5.58
N ASP A 140 -2.67 7.86 -6.31
CA ASP A 140 -3.15 6.57 -5.83
C ASP A 140 -2.96 5.51 -6.93
N LEU A 141 -3.06 4.22 -6.57
CA LEU A 141 -2.83 3.09 -7.48
C LEU A 141 -4.00 2.84 -8.43
N THR A 142 -5.14 3.53 -8.29
CA THR A 142 -6.33 3.22 -9.09
C THR A 142 -6.09 3.42 -10.58
N ARG A 143 -5.27 4.41 -10.96
CA ARG A 143 -4.88 4.63 -12.37
C ARG A 143 -4.02 3.51 -12.95
N ILE A 144 -3.19 2.88 -12.13
CA ILE A 144 -2.37 1.74 -12.55
C ILE A 144 -3.28 0.53 -12.78
N PHE A 145 -4.21 0.27 -11.84
CA PHE A 145 -5.18 -0.82 -11.98
C PHE A 145 -6.10 -0.65 -13.20
N GLU A 146 -6.50 0.58 -13.54
CA GLU A 146 -7.31 0.88 -14.73
C GLU A 146 -6.65 0.46 -16.05
N GLN A 147 -5.34 0.24 -16.09
CA GLN A 147 -4.64 -0.19 -17.30
C GLN A 147 -4.96 -1.64 -17.69
N ARG A 148 -5.30 -2.49 -16.71
CA ARG A 148 -5.49 -3.95 -16.92
C ARG A 148 -6.82 -4.50 -16.39
N PHE A 149 -7.52 -3.76 -15.54
CA PHE A 149 -8.73 -4.24 -14.87
C PHE A 149 -9.95 -3.38 -15.16
N ASN A 150 -11.12 -4.01 -15.13
CA ASN A 150 -12.40 -3.31 -15.18
C ASN A 150 -12.93 -3.03 -13.78
N TRP A 151 -13.44 -1.81 -13.56
CA TRP A 151 -14.13 -1.43 -12.34
C TRP A 151 -15.63 -1.68 -12.44
N ASP A 152 -16.14 -2.64 -11.69
CA ASP A 152 -17.57 -2.91 -11.55
C ASP A 152 -18.17 -1.93 -10.53
N THR A 153 -18.83 -0.89 -11.04
CA THR A 153 -19.46 0.15 -10.20
C THR A 153 -20.64 -0.38 -9.37
N SER A 154 -21.31 -1.44 -9.83
CA SER A 154 -22.47 -2.01 -9.14
C SER A 154 -22.07 -2.77 -7.87
N ARG A 155 -20.93 -3.46 -7.92
CA ARG A 155 -20.37 -4.23 -6.80
C ARG A 155 -19.26 -3.49 -6.03
N GLY A 156 -18.68 -2.45 -6.61
CA GLY A 156 -17.57 -1.71 -6.02
C GLY A 156 -16.28 -2.53 -5.96
N VAL A 157 -15.98 -3.28 -7.02
CA VAL A 157 -14.80 -4.16 -7.09
C VAL A 157 -14.12 -4.10 -8.47
N TRP A 158 -12.85 -4.46 -8.50
CA TRP A 158 -12.06 -4.71 -9.69
C TRP A 158 -12.25 -6.16 -10.17
N THR A 159 -12.26 -6.32 -11.48
CA THR A 159 -12.41 -7.61 -12.17
C THR A 159 -11.50 -7.66 -13.39
N ASN A 160 -11.21 -8.87 -13.87
CA ASN A 160 -10.53 -9.05 -15.15
C ASN A 160 -11.34 -8.41 -16.28
N ILE A 161 -10.64 -7.84 -17.27
CA ILE A 161 -11.28 -7.42 -18.52
C ILE A 161 -11.79 -8.69 -19.19
N ILE A 162 -13.12 -8.82 -19.31
CA ILE A 162 -13.73 -9.90 -20.07
C ILE A 162 -13.35 -9.66 -21.53
N LYS A 163 -12.37 -10.42 -22.05
CA LYS A 163 -12.22 -10.54 -23.50
C LYS A 163 -13.48 -11.25 -23.98
N ALA A 164 -14.34 -10.54 -24.71
CA ALA A 164 -15.43 -11.18 -25.43
C ALA A 164 -14.81 -12.32 -26.23
N SER A 165 -15.25 -13.55 -25.97
CA SER A 165 -14.82 -14.72 -26.74
C SER A 165 -15.32 -14.51 -28.16
N THR A 166 -14.42 -14.14 -29.07
CA THR A 166 -14.68 -14.12 -30.50
C THR A 166 -14.80 -15.54 -31.05
#